data_AF-A0A967YY64-F1
#
_entry.id   AF-A0A967YY64-F1
#
_cell.length_a   1.000
_cell.length_b   1.000
_cell.length_c   1.000
_cell.angle_alpha   90.00
_cell.angle_beta   90.00
_cell.angle_gamma   90.00
#
_symmetry.space_group_name_H-M   'P 1'
#
loop_
_entity.id
_entity.type
_entity.pdbx_description
1 polymer ?
#
loop_
_entity_poly.entity_id
_entity_poly.type
_entity_poly.pdbx_seq_one_letter_code
_entity_poly.pdbx_strand_id
1 'polypeptide(L)'
;IIQSLDVSQETRIQLSFAPPQNISAGRYEVRIRTTSLSDDQPISGEDKTVTIEIQPETNLLGMAFIVFVIVGLVVGIVVYGIRLSRR
;
A
#
# COMPACT_ATOMS: atom_id res chain seq x y z
N ILE A 1 22.08 8.34 -9.58
CA ILE A 1 23.44 7.78 -9.74
C ILE A 1 24.39 8.75 -9.06
N ILE A 2 25.25 8.30 -8.15
CA ILE A 2 26.27 9.12 -7.48
C ILE A 2 27.55 9.05 -8.32
N GLN A 3 28.23 10.17 -8.54
CA GLN A 3 29.41 10.23 -9.42
C GLN A 3 30.69 9.81 -8.70
N SER A 4 30.90 10.25 -7.46
CA SER A 4 32.03 9.88 -6.62
C SER A 4 31.70 10.08 -5.14
N LEU A 5 32.46 9.42 -4.27
CA LEU A 5 32.37 9.55 -2.82
C LEU A 5 33.78 9.51 -2.25
N ASP A 6 34.16 10.50 -1.45
CA ASP A 6 35.49 10.53 -0.83
C ASP A 6 35.60 9.52 0.34
N VAL A 7 36.84 9.22 0.73
CA VAL A 7 37.12 8.34 1.86
C VAL A 7 36.45 8.91 3.13
N SER A 8 35.70 8.06 3.83
CA SER A 8 34.91 8.42 5.02
C SER A 8 33.77 9.42 4.80
N GLN A 9 33.39 9.67 3.54
CA GLN A 9 32.21 10.47 3.23
C GLN A 9 30.97 9.58 3.16
N GLU A 10 29.88 10.02 3.78
CA GLU A 10 28.57 9.37 3.66
C GLU A 10 27.62 10.26 2.84
N THR A 11 26.82 9.64 1.98
CA THR A 11 25.75 10.32 1.25
C THR A 11 24.45 9.55 1.39
N ARG A 12 23.37 10.28 1.68
CA ARG A 12 22.02 9.73 1.75
C ARG A 12 21.33 9.86 0.39
N ILE A 13 20.85 8.74 -0.13
CA ILE A 13 19.97 8.69 -1.31
C ILE A 13 18.52 8.45 -0.89
N GLN A 14 17.59 9.12 -1.56
CA GLN A 14 16.15 8.91 -1.40
C GLN A 14 15.62 8.22 -2.66
N LEU A 15 14.95 7.09 -2.49
CA LEU A 15 14.30 6.33 -3.56
C LEU A 15 12.79 6.45 -3.36
N SER A 16 12.07 6.79 -4.43
CA SER A 16 10.61 6.82 -4.45
C SER A 16 10.10 5.71 -5.34
N PHE A 17 9.16 4.92 -4.83
CA PHE A 17 8.49 3.86 -5.56
C PHE A 17 7.04 4.28 -5.78
N ALA A 18 6.69 4.60 -7.02
CA ALA A 18 5.32 4.95 -7.42
C ALA A 18 4.74 3.80 -8.25
N PRO A 19 3.81 3.00 -7.72
CA PRO A 19 3.14 1.98 -8.52
C PRO A 19 2.28 2.62 -9.62
N PRO A 20 2.18 2.02 -10.81
CA PRO A 20 1.28 2.49 -11.85
C PRO A 20 -0.19 2.31 -11.43
N GLN A 21 -1.07 3.19 -11.94
CA GLN A 21 -2.49 3.20 -11.54
C GLN A 21 -3.23 1.88 -11.83
N ASN A 22 -2.78 1.11 -12.82
CA ASN A 22 -3.39 -0.16 -13.23
C ASN A 22 -2.59 -1.38 -12.76
N ILE A 23 -1.93 -1.31 -11.60
CA ILE A 23 -1.25 -2.46 -11.01
C ILE A 23 -2.26 -3.36 -10.28
N SER A 24 -2.09 -4.68 -10.39
CA SER A 24 -2.90 -5.63 -9.64
C SER A 24 -2.61 -5.54 -8.14
N ALA A 25 -3.60 -5.84 -7.31
CA ALA A 25 -3.39 -6.04 -5.89
C ALA A 25 -2.44 -7.25 -5.66
N GLY A 26 -1.52 -7.11 -4.71
CA GLY A 26 -0.54 -8.15 -4.44
C GLY A 26 0.76 -7.65 -3.81
N ARG A 27 1.70 -8.58 -3.64
CA ARG A 27 3.02 -8.32 -3.07
C ARG A 27 4.05 -8.18 -4.17
N TYR A 28 4.77 -7.06 -4.16
CA TYR A 28 5.83 -6.73 -5.09
C TYR A 28 7.15 -6.60 -4.33
N GLU A 29 8.22 -7.07 -4.94
CA GLU A 29 9.56 -6.99 -4.37
C GLU A 29 10.45 -6.13 -5.27
N VAL A 30 11.07 -5.12 -4.67
CA VAL A 30 12.06 -4.28 -5.33
C VAL A 30 13.42 -4.60 -4.73
N ARG A 31 14.30 -5.20 -5.54
CA ARG A 31 15.69 -5.46 -5.16
C ARG A 31 16.58 -4.32 -5.59
N ILE A 32 17.23 -3.71 -4.62
CA ILE A 32 18.21 -2.64 -4.79
C ILE A 32 19.59 -3.29 -4.71
N ARG A 33 20.33 -3.23 -5.83
CA ARG A 33 21.72 -3.66 -5.91
C ARG A 33 22.62 -2.45 -5.99
N THR A 34 23.66 -2.43 -5.17
CA THR A 34 24.63 -1.34 -5.14
C THR A 34 25.97 -1.85 -5.67
N THR A 35 26.52 -1.21 -6.69
CA THR A 35 27.83 -1.54 -7.25
C THR A 35 28.62 -0.26 -7.46
N SER A 36 29.92 -0.31 -7.20
CA SER A 36 30.86 0.79 -7.45
C SER A 36 32.22 0.24 -7.90
N LEU A 37 33.09 1.14 -8.35
CA LEU A 37 34.50 0.87 -8.59
C LEU A 37 35.34 1.62 -7.55
N SER A 38 36.39 1.00 -7.05
CA SER A 38 37.43 1.61 -6.21
C SER A 38 38.77 1.15 -6.75
N ASP A 39 39.63 2.07 -7.21
CA ASP A 39 40.92 1.75 -7.84
C ASP A 39 40.81 0.67 -8.94
N ASP A 40 39.83 0.83 -9.84
CA ASP A 40 39.45 -0.14 -10.89
C ASP A 40 39.03 -1.55 -10.39
N GLN A 41 38.88 -1.73 -9.08
CA GLN A 41 38.32 -2.95 -8.50
C GLN A 41 36.81 -2.81 -8.26
N PRO A 42 35.99 -3.76 -8.73
CA PRO A 42 34.57 -3.76 -8.47
C PRO A 42 34.29 -4.06 -7.00
N ILE A 43 33.51 -3.18 -6.38
CA ILE A 43 32.98 -3.37 -5.03
C ILE A 43 31.45 -3.43 -5.09
N SER A 44 30.87 -4.40 -4.38
CA SER A 44 29.42 -4.50 -4.19
C SER A 44 29.05 -3.94 -2.83
N GLY A 45 28.07 -3.05 -2.80
CA GLY A 45 27.40 -2.68 -1.57
C GLY A 45 26.41 -3.74 -1.13
N GLU A 46 25.81 -3.53 0.03
CA GLU A 46 24.76 -4.41 0.56
C GLU A 46 23.51 -4.34 -0.33
N ASP A 47 23.05 -5.50 -0.80
CA ASP A 47 21.77 -5.62 -1.50
C ASP A 47 20.63 -5.41 -0.49
N LYS A 48 19.66 -4.56 -0.83
CA LYS A 48 18.47 -4.32 -0.01
C LYS A 48 17.21 -4.71 -0.76
N THR A 49 16.28 -5.37 -0.09
CA THR A 49 14.97 -5.72 -0.65
C THR A 49 13.89 -4.90 0.03
N VAL A 50 13.08 -4.22 -0.78
CA VAL A 50 11.90 -3.49 -0.34
C VAL A 50 10.67 -4.22 -0.82
N THR A 51 9.80 -4.60 0.12
CA THR A 51 8.53 -5.24 -0.19
C THR A 51 7.42 -4.19 -0.19
N ILE A 52 6.67 -4.11 -1.28
CA ILE A 52 5.53 -3.20 -1.46
C ILE A 52 4.28 -4.06 -1.55
N GLU A 53 3.32 -3.84 -0.64
CA GLU A 53 2.03 -4.54 -0.66
C GLU A 53 0.95 -3.59 -1.18
N ILE A 54 0.43 -3.91 -2.37
CA ILE A 54 -0.69 -3.19 -2.97
C ILE A 54 -1.99 -3.82 -2.48
N GLN A 55 -2.71 -3.07 -1.66
CA GLN A 55 -4.02 -3.48 -1.19
C GLN A 55 -5.07 -3.31 -2.30
N PRO A 56 -6.03 -4.24 -2.43
CA PRO A 56 -7.12 -4.09 -3.37
C PRO A 56 -7.99 -2.90 -3.01
N GLU A 57 -8.47 -2.19 -4.04
CA GLU A 57 -9.44 -1.12 -3.86
C GLU A 57 -10.71 -1.69 -3.21
N THR A 58 -11.09 -1.11 -2.07
CA THR A 58 -12.34 -1.48 -1.39
C THR A 58 -13.42 -0.47 -1.76
N ASN A 59 -14.56 -0.94 -2.25
CA ASN A 59 -15.71 -0.07 -2.56
C ASN A 59 -16.41 0.37 -1.26
N LEU A 60 -15.87 1.41 -0.62
CA LEU A 60 -16.39 1.97 0.62
C LEU A 60 -17.84 2.46 0.48
N LEU A 61 -18.19 3.02 -0.69
CA LEU A 61 -19.54 3.53 -0.94
C LEU A 61 -20.56 2.38 -1.00
N GLY A 62 -20.23 1.31 -1.74
CA GLY A 62 -21.06 0.11 -1.81
C GLY A 62 -21.23 -0.57 -0.44
N MET A 63 -20.15 -0.67 0.34
CA MET A 63 -20.21 -1.18 1.70
C MET A 63 -21.12 -0.32 2.59
N ALA A 64 -20.96 1.01 2.57
CA ALA A 64 -21.79 1.93 3.34
C ALA A 64 -23.27 1.83 2.96
N PHE A 65 -23.58 1.72 1.67
CA PHE A 65 -24.94 1.55 1.18
C PHE A 65 -25.58 0.26 1.73
N ILE A 66 -24.88 -0.87 1.66
CA ILE A 66 -25.36 -2.15 2.20
C ILE A 66 -25.65 -2.03 3.70
N VAL A 67 -24.74 -1.43 4.47
CA VAL A 67 -24.93 -1.22 5.91
C VAL A 67 -26.18 -0.38 6.17
N PHE A 68 -26.38 0.72 5.43
CA PHE A 68 -27.57 1.56 5.57
C PHE A 68 -28.86 0.81 5.24
N VAL A 69 -28.87 -0.01 4.19
CA VAL A 69 -30.02 -0.83 3.81
C VAL A 69 -30.37 -1.80 4.94
N ILE A 70 -29.38 -2.50 5.50
CA ILE A 70 -29.58 -3.45 6.59
C ILE A 70 -30.16 -2.74 7.82
N VAL A 71 -29.55 -1.62 8.24
CA VAL A 71 -30.04 -0.83 9.39
C VAL A 71 -31.47 -0.35 9.14
N GLY A 72 -31.75 0.19 7.95
CA GLY A 72 -33.08 0.64 7.56
C GLY A 72 -34.12 -0.47 7.62
N LEU A 73 -33.76 -1.68 7.16
CA LEU A 73 -34.63 -2.86 7.22
C LEU A 73 -34.94 -3.26 8.66
N VAL A 74 -33.92 -3.34 9.52
CA VAL A 74 -34.08 -3.69 10.93
C VAL A 74 -34.98 -2.68 11.63
N VAL A 75 -34.71 -1.38 11.45
CA VAL A 75 -35.54 -0.30 12.03
C VAL A 75 -36.97 -0.38 11.49
N GLY A 76 -37.15 -0.60 10.19
CA GLY A 76 -38.46 -0.75 9.56
C GLY A 76 -39.28 -1.89 10.17
N ILE A 77 -38.66 -3.06 10.37
CA ILE A 77 -39.31 -4.21 11.00
C ILE A 77 -39.68 -3.91 12.45
N VAL A 78 -38.79 -3.29 13.22
CA VAL A 78 -39.08 -2.92 14.63
C VAL A 78 -40.25 -1.95 14.71
N VAL A 79 -40.26 -0.90 13.88
CA VAL A 79 -41.36 0.07 13.84
C VAL A 79 -42.67 -0.60 13.42
N TYR A 80 -42.63 -1.47 12.41
CA TYR A 80 -43.81 -2.20 11.95
C TYR A 80 -44.35 -3.14 13.04
N GLY A 81 -43.46 -3.86 13.74
CA GLY A 81 -43.82 -4.74 14.86
C GLY A 81 -44.45 -3.99 16.02
N ILE A 82 -43.88 -2.84 16.43
CA ILE A 82 -44.45 -1.98 17.47
C ILE A 82 -45.84 -1.48 17.04
N ARG A 83 -45.99 -1.08 15.77
CA ARG A 83 -47.26 -0.56 15.25
C ARG A 83 -48.34 -1.64 15.19
N LEU A 84 -47.98 -2.89 14.87
CA LEU A 84 -48.89 -4.02 14.86
C LEU A 84 -49.33 -4.41 16.27
N SER A 85 -48.40 -4.45 17.24
CA SER A 85 -48.68 -4.81 18.63
C SER A 85 -49.54 -3.79 19.39
N ARG A 86 -49.64 -2.55 18.89
CA ARG A 86 -50.44 -1.47 19.49
C ARG A 86 -51.89 -1.42 18.98
N ARG A 87 -52.25 -2.22 17.97
CA ARG A 87 -53.63 -2.42 17.52
C ARG A 87 -54.25 -3.61 18.24
#